data_AF-A0A0F9Q9L8-F1
#
_entry.id   AF-A0A0F9Q9L8-F1
#
_cell.length_a   1.000
_cell.length_b   1.000
_cell.length_c   1.000
_cell.angle_alpha   90.00
_cell.angle_beta   90.00
_cell.angle_gamma   90.00
#
_symmetry.space_group_name_H-M   'P 1'
#
loop_
_entity.id
_entity.type
_entity.pdbx_description
1 polymer ?
#
loop_
_entity_poly.entity_id
_entity_poly.type
_entity_poly.pdbx_seq_one_letter_code
_entity_poly.pdbx_strand_id
1 'polypeptide(L)'
;MTIQAADPNNENLLEDIIIVCPKCKTIKELKIPRKVVNLSKQLTTISIPSGLCCEHSFQSFVDKNFKIRGYQNVDFEFNHMELYESSLPLDEQDNDNVKEFSSSPIFQNVIQLLRNSVDDKEVLGCSILTIEGKVLYSSFPEDTLFNTMKEFEARSEKNLVSVNKMYLELENNQKFISNFMEINGIKFNLILMLSFRCKFGMGNLHMRDLIKKIGKIK
;
A
#
# COMPACT_ATOMS: atom_id res chain seq x y z
N MET A 1 -35.50 -45.12 1.16
CA MET A 1 -34.30 -44.33 1.50
C MET A 1 -34.45 -42.98 0.85
N THR A 2 -34.85 -42.00 1.63
CA THR A 2 -35.20 -40.66 1.14
C THR A 2 -33.92 -39.85 0.99
N ILE A 3 -33.59 -39.47 -0.24
CA ILE A 3 -32.51 -38.54 -0.55
C ILE A 3 -33.03 -37.15 -0.14
N GLN A 4 -32.50 -36.60 0.95
CA GLN A 4 -32.74 -35.20 1.31
C GLN A 4 -31.95 -34.32 0.34
N ALA A 5 -32.69 -33.52 -0.44
CA ALA A 5 -32.16 -32.47 -1.27
C ALA A 5 -31.48 -31.40 -0.39
N ALA A 6 -30.28 -30.99 -0.77
CA ALA A 6 -29.59 -29.86 -0.14
C ALA A 6 -30.35 -28.57 -0.46
N ASP A 7 -30.74 -27.85 0.60
CA ASP A 7 -31.52 -26.62 0.55
C ASP A 7 -30.64 -25.45 0.04
N PRO A 8 -30.97 -24.79 -1.08
CA PRO A 8 -30.11 -23.77 -1.72
C PRO A 8 -30.06 -22.42 -0.98
N ASN A 9 -30.77 -22.26 0.15
CA ASN A 9 -30.77 -21.04 0.96
C ASN A 9 -29.69 -20.98 2.05
N ASN A 10 -28.84 -22.01 2.17
CA ASN A 10 -27.90 -22.16 3.30
C ASN A 10 -26.53 -21.49 3.10
N GLU A 11 -26.41 -20.64 2.08
CA GLU A 11 -25.14 -20.27 1.47
C GLU A 11 -24.47 -19.00 2.06
N ASN A 12 -25.17 -18.24 2.91
CA ASN A 12 -24.65 -17.03 3.56
C ASN A 12 -24.61 -17.13 5.10
N LEU A 13 -24.67 -18.35 5.64
CA LEU A 13 -24.55 -18.53 7.08
C LEU A 13 -23.14 -18.14 7.56
N LEU A 14 -23.12 -17.22 8.51
CA LEU A 14 -21.94 -16.83 9.26
C LEU A 14 -21.81 -17.75 10.47
N GLU A 15 -20.61 -18.23 10.71
CA GLU A 15 -20.24 -18.98 11.92
C GLU A 15 -19.28 -18.16 12.76
N ASP A 16 -19.46 -18.24 14.07
CA ASP A 16 -18.58 -17.59 15.04
C ASP A 16 -17.34 -18.46 15.29
N ILE A 17 -16.16 -17.84 15.21
CA ILE A 17 -14.91 -18.45 15.62
C ILE A 17 -14.19 -17.57 16.64
N ILE A 18 -13.51 -18.21 17.59
CA ILE A 18 -12.72 -17.52 18.61
C ILE A 18 -11.25 -17.60 18.22
N ILE A 19 -10.69 -16.48 17.77
CA ILE A 19 -9.28 -16.34 17.43
C ILE A 19 -8.48 -15.90 18.66
N VAL A 20 -7.31 -16.50 18.84
CA VAL A 20 -6.32 -16.11 19.85
C VAL A 20 -5.03 -15.71 19.16
N CYS A 21 -4.55 -14.49 19.39
CA CYS A 21 -3.27 -14.06 18.85
C CYS A 21 -2.14 -14.96 19.39
N PRO A 22 -1.30 -15.58 18.54
CA PRO A 22 -0.21 -16.44 18.99
C PRO A 22 0.86 -15.67 19.77
N LYS A 23 1.05 -14.36 19.50
CA LYS A 23 2.07 -13.49 20.11
C LYS A 23 1.65 -12.92 21.46
N CYS A 24 0.53 -12.19 21.55
CA CYS A 24 0.10 -11.50 22.79
C CYS A 24 -1.07 -12.16 23.51
N LYS A 25 -1.64 -13.26 22.98
CA LYS A 25 -2.79 -13.98 23.54
C LYS A 25 -4.10 -13.20 23.61
N THR A 26 -4.19 -12.03 22.96
CA THR A 26 -5.46 -11.31 22.79
C THR A 26 -6.48 -12.22 22.09
N ILE A 27 -7.71 -12.22 22.62
CA ILE A 27 -8.81 -13.06 22.13
C ILE A 27 -9.80 -12.17 21.39
N LYS A 28 -10.26 -12.62 20.22
CA LYS A 28 -11.32 -11.95 19.47
C LYS A 28 -12.28 -12.94 18.83
N GLU A 29 -13.56 -12.64 18.89
CA GLU A 29 -14.61 -13.36 18.17
C GLU A 29 -14.77 -12.77 16.77
N LEU A 30 -14.73 -13.63 15.75
CA LEU A 30 -14.90 -13.26 14.34
C LEU A 30 -16.02 -14.09 13.70
N LYS A 31 -16.77 -13.47 12.80
CA LYS A 31 -17.81 -14.10 11.99
C LYS A 31 -17.27 -14.44 10.61
N ILE A 32 -17.34 -15.70 10.22
CA ILE A 32 -16.79 -16.18 8.94
C ILE A 32 -17.87 -16.91 8.14
N PRO A 33 -18.03 -16.61 6.84
CA PRO A 33 -18.98 -17.32 5.99
C PRO A 33 -18.58 -18.79 5.82
N ARG A 34 -19.54 -19.71 5.99
CA ARG A 34 -19.31 -21.16 5.80
C ARG A 34 -18.70 -21.50 4.44
N LYS A 35 -19.05 -20.73 3.40
CA LYS A 35 -18.49 -20.87 2.06
C LYS A 35 -16.97 -20.83 2.04
N VAL A 36 -16.35 -19.90 2.78
CA VAL A 36 -14.89 -19.71 2.78
C VAL A 36 -14.19 -20.96 3.32
N VAL A 37 -14.72 -21.55 4.39
CA VAL A 37 -14.15 -22.74 5.03
C VAL A 37 -14.34 -24.00 4.19
N ASN A 38 -15.49 -24.11 3.53
CA ASN A 38 -15.84 -25.29 2.73
C ASN A 38 -15.17 -25.35 1.35
N LEU A 39 -14.47 -24.30 0.91
CA LEU A 39 -13.68 -24.31 -0.33
C LEU A 39 -12.46 -25.24 -0.22
N SER A 40 -11.90 -25.43 0.97
CA SER A 40 -10.73 -26.27 1.19
C SER A 40 -11.11 -27.73 1.46
N LYS A 41 -10.30 -28.68 0.98
CA LYS A 41 -10.55 -30.11 1.23
C LYS A 41 -10.34 -30.51 2.70
N GLN A 42 -9.46 -29.82 3.43
CA GLN A 42 -9.04 -30.19 4.80
C GLN A 42 -9.02 -29.01 5.78
N LEU A 43 -8.11 -28.04 5.58
CA LEU A 43 -7.96 -26.84 6.42
C LEU A 43 -8.02 -25.58 5.57
N THR A 44 -8.67 -24.56 6.11
CA THR A 44 -8.74 -23.23 5.51
C THR A 44 -7.76 -22.31 6.23
N THR A 45 -6.80 -21.78 5.48
CA THR A 45 -5.88 -20.76 5.99
C THR A 45 -6.54 -19.40 5.90
N ILE A 46 -6.58 -18.68 7.02
CA ILE A 46 -7.19 -17.36 7.12
C ILE A 46 -6.13 -16.38 7.64
N SER A 47 -5.82 -15.37 6.84
CA SER A 47 -4.91 -14.29 7.24
C SER A 47 -5.64 -13.29 8.13
N ILE A 48 -5.08 -13.02 9.31
CA ILE A 48 -5.56 -12.03 10.27
C ILE A 48 -4.60 -10.84 10.23
N PRO A 49 -4.98 -9.72 9.58
CA PRO A 49 -4.12 -8.55 9.50
C PRO A 49 -4.01 -7.83 10.85
N SER A 50 -2.97 -7.02 10.98
CA SER A 50 -2.82 -6.11 12.13
C SER A 50 -4.05 -5.18 12.25
N GLY A 51 -4.43 -4.88 13.48
CA GLY A 51 -5.63 -4.09 13.80
C GLY A 51 -6.94 -4.89 13.79
N LEU A 52 -7.01 -6.07 13.14
CA LEU A 52 -8.22 -6.88 13.20
C LEU A 52 -8.40 -7.54 14.57
N CYS A 53 -7.37 -8.15 15.16
CA CYS A 53 -7.44 -8.74 16.50
C CYS A 53 -6.63 -7.94 17.53
N CYS A 54 -5.39 -7.60 17.16
CA CYS A 54 -4.45 -6.77 17.89
C CYS A 54 -3.45 -6.20 16.88
N GLU A 55 -2.37 -5.56 17.32
CA GLU A 55 -1.34 -4.99 16.44
C GLU A 55 -0.52 -6.05 15.68
N HIS A 56 -0.65 -7.34 16.02
CA HIS A 56 0.07 -8.42 15.36
C HIS A 56 -0.72 -9.04 14.21
N SER A 57 -0.06 -9.28 13.09
CA SER A 57 -0.54 -10.16 12.03
C SER A 57 -0.10 -11.60 12.21
N PHE A 58 -0.98 -12.51 11.78
CA PHE A 58 -0.76 -13.96 11.84
C PHE A 58 -1.77 -14.68 10.94
N GLN A 59 -1.51 -15.96 10.64
CA GLN A 59 -2.44 -16.83 9.95
C GLN A 59 -3.07 -17.83 10.93
N SER A 60 -4.35 -18.15 10.72
CA SER A 60 -5.10 -19.14 11.48
C SER A 60 -5.54 -20.28 10.56
N PHE A 61 -5.41 -21.52 11.03
CA PHE A 61 -5.88 -22.71 10.31
C PHE A 61 -7.21 -23.17 10.89
N VAL A 62 -8.28 -23.06 10.10
CA VAL A 62 -9.64 -23.39 10.51
C VAL A 62 -10.10 -24.67 9.81
N ASP A 63 -10.64 -25.62 10.58
CA ASP A 63 -11.21 -26.86 10.02
C ASP A 63 -12.69 -26.69 9.62
N LYS A 64 -13.27 -27.74 9.04
CA LYS A 64 -14.68 -27.76 8.61
C LYS A 64 -15.71 -27.67 9.75
N ASN A 65 -15.27 -27.85 10.99
CA ASN A 65 -16.09 -27.69 12.18
C ASN A 65 -15.89 -26.29 12.81
N PHE A 66 -15.31 -25.35 12.07
CA PHE A 66 -15.05 -23.98 12.51
C PHE A 66 -14.12 -23.90 13.74
N LYS A 67 -13.32 -24.95 13.96
CA LYS A 67 -12.35 -25.01 15.05
C LYS A 67 -10.97 -24.64 14.54
N ILE A 68 -10.30 -23.78 15.29
CA ILE A 68 -8.91 -23.42 15.01
C ILE A 68 -7.99 -24.58 15.40
N ARG A 69 -7.14 -24.99 14.46
CA ARG A 69 -6.20 -26.11 14.61
C ARG A 69 -4.76 -25.66 14.83
N GLY A 70 -4.44 -24.42 14.48
CA GLY A 70 -3.13 -23.86 14.72
C GLY A 70 -3.05 -22.43 14.24
N TYR A 71 -1.91 -21.81 14.55
CA TYR A 71 -1.54 -20.48 14.11
C TYR A 71 -0.16 -20.53 13.47
N GLN A 72 0.05 -19.68 12.49
CA GLN A 72 1.37 -19.42 11.93
C GLN A 72 1.68 -17.93 12.12
N ASN A 73 2.83 -17.65 12.73
CA ASN A 73 3.35 -16.30 12.76
C ASN A 73 3.75 -15.91 11.35
N VAL A 74 3.42 -14.69 10.98
CA VAL A 74 3.90 -14.09 9.74
C VAL A 74 5.24 -13.43 10.07
N ASP A 75 6.32 -13.89 9.43
CA ASP A 75 7.67 -13.33 9.61
C ASP A 75 7.79 -11.98 8.89
N PHE A 76 7.08 -11.82 7.76
CA PHE A 76 7.01 -10.59 6.98
C PHE A 76 5.57 -10.40 6.46
N GLU A 77 4.92 -9.30 6.82
CA GLU A 77 3.61 -8.90 6.28
C GLU A 77 3.83 -7.77 5.27
N PHE A 78 3.73 -8.10 3.98
CA PHE A 78 3.79 -7.10 2.92
C PHE A 78 2.39 -6.52 2.70
N ASN A 79 1.99 -5.53 3.50
CA ASN A 79 0.73 -4.82 3.25
C ASN A 79 0.83 -3.82 2.09
N HIS A 80 2.04 -3.34 1.78
CA HIS A 80 2.35 -2.58 0.57
C HIS A 80 3.79 -2.87 0.16
N MET A 81 4.04 -3.05 -1.13
CA MET A 81 5.41 -3.09 -1.65
C MET A 81 5.98 -1.68 -1.52
N GLU A 82 6.78 -1.44 -0.48
CA GLU A 82 7.50 -0.19 -0.31
C GLU A 82 8.93 -0.35 -0.83
N LEU A 83 9.31 0.52 -1.77
CA LEU A 83 10.69 0.65 -2.23
C LEU A 83 11.30 1.88 -1.56
N TYR A 84 12.44 1.69 -0.89
CA TYR A 84 13.22 2.72 -0.25
C TYR A 84 14.67 2.62 -0.72
N GLU A 85 15.26 3.75 -1.06
CA GLU A 85 16.54 3.85 -1.77
C GLU A 85 17.71 3.13 -1.05
N SER A 86 17.65 2.94 0.27
CA SER A 86 18.73 2.31 1.03
C SER A 86 18.96 0.81 0.72
N SER A 87 18.09 0.17 -0.06
CA SER A 87 18.21 -1.26 -0.41
C SER A 87 18.70 -1.53 -1.84
N LEU A 88 18.98 -0.51 -2.65
CA LEU A 88 19.45 -0.68 -4.03
C LEU A 88 20.99 -0.55 -4.09
N PRO A 89 21.71 -1.47 -4.76
CA PRO A 89 23.08 -1.21 -5.19
C PRO A 89 23.03 -0.09 -6.23
N LEU A 90 23.58 1.08 -5.90
CA LEU A 90 23.56 2.25 -6.78
C LEU A 90 24.94 2.46 -7.42
N ASP A 91 24.94 2.74 -8.71
CA ASP A 91 26.12 3.18 -9.46
C ASP A 91 26.71 4.48 -8.87
N GLU A 92 28.03 4.66 -9.01
CA GLU A 92 28.83 5.74 -8.40
C GLU A 92 28.49 7.17 -8.91
N GLN A 93 27.51 7.34 -9.80
CA GLN A 93 27.17 8.64 -10.41
C GLN A 93 26.09 9.45 -9.68
N ASP A 94 25.53 8.92 -8.60
CA ASP A 94 24.52 9.65 -7.84
C ASP A 94 25.07 10.90 -7.16
N ASN A 95 24.35 12.01 -7.33
CA ASN A 95 24.61 13.29 -6.69
C ASN A 95 24.63 13.13 -5.16
N ASP A 96 25.78 13.33 -4.51
CA ASP A 96 26.01 13.14 -3.07
C ASP A 96 24.92 13.78 -2.19
N ASN A 97 24.38 14.91 -2.62
CA ASN A 97 23.31 15.64 -1.93
C ASN A 97 21.99 14.84 -1.80
N VAL A 98 21.66 13.99 -2.79
CA VAL A 98 20.43 13.18 -2.77
C VAL A 98 20.56 12.03 -1.76
N LYS A 99 21.72 11.38 -1.72
CA LYS A 99 22.03 10.32 -0.73
C LYS A 99 22.03 10.87 0.69
N GLU A 100 22.62 12.05 0.88
CA GLU A 100 22.60 12.74 2.17
C GLU A 100 21.15 13.11 2.58
N PHE A 101 20.35 13.60 1.63
CA PHE A 101 18.95 13.91 1.88
C PHE A 101 18.12 12.68 2.23
N SER A 102 18.22 11.59 1.47
CA SER A 102 17.41 10.38 1.72
C SER A 102 17.78 9.67 3.02
N SER A 103 18.98 9.93 3.54
CA SER A 103 19.44 9.47 4.86
C SER A 103 19.05 10.42 6.01
N SER A 104 18.52 11.61 5.71
CA SER A 104 18.24 12.64 6.72
C SER A 104 16.97 12.37 7.55
N PRO A 105 16.90 12.87 8.80
CA PRO A 105 15.67 12.80 9.61
C PRO A 105 14.48 13.52 8.96
N ILE A 106 14.75 14.58 8.19
CA ILE A 106 13.74 15.32 7.43
C ILE A 106 13.07 14.38 6.43
N PHE A 107 13.84 13.57 5.71
CA PHE A 107 13.28 12.63 4.74
C PHE A 107 12.47 11.52 5.40
N GLN A 108 12.88 11.03 6.57
CA GLN A 108 12.07 10.09 7.34
C GLN A 108 10.71 10.67 7.75
N ASN A 109 10.68 11.95 8.14
CA ASN A 109 9.43 12.65 8.42
C ASN A 109 8.56 12.80 7.16
N VAL A 110 9.18 13.07 6.00
CA VAL A 110 8.48 13.10 4.71
C VAL A 110 7.87 11.74 4.41
N ILE A 111 8.64 10.65 4.50
CA ILE A 111 8.13 9.29 4.29
C ILE A 111 6.98 8.99 5.25
N GLN A 112 7.08 9.38 6.52
CA GLN A 112 5.99 9.15 7.46
C GLN A 112 4.72 9.92 7.08
N LEU A 113 4.84 11.16 6.58
CA LEU A 113 3.69 11.90 6.03
C LEU A 113 3.08 11.21 4.81
N LEU A 114 3.93 10.68 3.93
CA LEU A 114 3.52 9.93 2.75
C LEU A 114 2.73 8.68 3.14
N ARG A 115 3.27 7.84 4.03
CA ARG A 115 2.58 6.67 4.59
C ARG A 115 1.24 7.02 5.21
N ASN A 116 1.20 8.07 6.04
CA ASN A 116 -0.03 8.52 6.70
C ASN A 116 -1.08 9.10 5.72
N SER A 117 -0.68 9.39 4.47
CA SER A 117 -1.60 9.88 3.43
C SER A 117 -2.23 8.78 2.62
N VAL A 118 -1.69 7.55 2.67
CA VAL A 118 -2.22 6.39 1.95
C VAL A 118 -3.41 5.80 2.72
N ASP A 119 -4.49 5.55 2.01
CA ASP A 119 -5.68 4.87 2.51
C ASP A 119 -6.35 4.02 1.41
N ASP A 120 -7.12 3.01 1.81
CA ASP A 120 -7.72 2.07 0.84
C ASP A 120 -8.92 2.64 0.06
N LYS A 121 -9.31 3.90 0.29
CA LYS A 121 -10.53 4.50 -0.26
C LYS A 121 -10.25 5.52 -1.36
N GLU A 122 -9.30 6.42 -1.14
CA GLU A 122 -9.02 7.56 -1.98
C GLU A 122 -7.58 7.58 -2.47
N VAL A 123 -6.59 7.48 -1.58
CA VAL A 123 -5.16 7.56 -1.93
C VAL A 123 -4.53 6.18 -1.81
N LEU A 124 -4.45 5.46 -2.94
CA LEU A 124 -4.00 4.07 -2.95
C LEU A 124 -2.47 3.93 -2.82
N GLY A 125 -1.73 5.00 -3.06
CA GLY A 125 -0.28 4.99 -2.91
C GLY A 125 0.34 6.34 -3.16
N CYS A 126 1.63 6.44 -2.87
CA CYS A 126 2.42 7.64 -3.09
C CYS A 126 3.87 7.30 -3.47
N SER A 127 4.53 8.23 -4.14
CA SER A 127 5.95 8.11 -4.47
C SER A 127 6.61 9.48 -4.50
N ILE A 128 7.88 9.51 -4.16
CA ILE A 128 8.78 10.64 -4.38
C ILE A 128 9.96 10.18 -5.23
N LEU A 129 10.13 10.85 -6.36
CA LEU A 129 11.17 10.59 -7.36
C LEU A 129 12.04 11.84 -7.52
N THR A 130 13.28 11.68 -7.99
CA THR A 130 14.05 12.83 -8.51
C THR A 130 13.46 13.33 -9.83
N ILE A 131 13.97 14.44 -10.36
CA ILE A 131 13.53 14.95 -11.67
C ILE A 131 13.97 14.05 -12.84
N GLU A 132 14.99 13.24 -12.61
CA GLU A 132 15.51 12.24 -13.55
C GLU A 132 14.76 10.91 -13.50
N GLY A 133 13.78 10.74 -12.60
CA GLY A 133 12.97 9.53 -12.49
C GLY A 133 13.48 8.51 -11.48
N LYS A 134 14.57 8.80 -10.75
CA LYS A 134 15.09 7.93 -9.70
C LYS A 134 14.13 7.86 -8.51
N VAL A 135 13.82 6.65 -8.04
CA VAL A 135 12.90 6.42 -6.92
C VAL A 135 13.62 6.61 -5.59
N LEU A 136 13.15 7.55 -4.77
CA LEU A 136 13.63 7.71 -3.40
C LEU A 136 12.71 6.98 -2.40
N TYR A 137 11.41 7.05 -2.66
CA TYR A 137 10.39 6.26 -1.98
C TYR A 137 9.21 5.99 -2.90
N SER A 138 8.63 4.80 -2.82
CA SER A 138 7.37 4.46 -3.50
C SER A 138 6.60 3.42 -2.70
N SER A 139 5.28 3.58 -2.63
CA SER A 139 4.33 2.57 -2.15
C SER A 139 3.48 1.98 -3.28
N PHE A 140 3.82 2.25 -4.55
CA PHE A 140 3.08 1.75 -5.70
C PHE A 140 3.34 0.26 -5.94
N PRO A 141 2.37 -0.48 -6.53
CA PRO A 141 2.64 -1.79 -7.10
C PRO A 141 3.76 -1.73 -8.15
N GLU A 142 4.56 -2.80 -8.26
CA GLU A 142 5.77 -2.86 -9.11
C GLU A 142 5.53 -2.42 -10.57
N ASP A 143 4.53 -3.01 -11.24
CA ASP A 143 4.17 -2.66 -12.63
C ASP A 143 3.78 -1.18 -12.77
N THR A 144 3.10 -0.65 -11.75
CA THR A 144 2.63 0.73 -11.73
C THR A 144 3.80 1.70 -11.54
N LEU A 145 4.73 1.36 -10.65
CA LEU A 145 5.95 2.12 -10.45
C LEU A 145 6.79 2.16 -11.72
N PHE A 146 7.04 1.00 -12.34
CA PHE A 146 7.86 0.90 -13.54
C PHE A 146 7.30 1.72 -14.71
N ASN A 147 5.99 1.65 -14.93
CA ASN A 147 5.33 2.46 -15.94
C ASN A 147 5.39 3.96 -15.62
N THR A 148 5.29 4.31 -14.34
CA THR A 148 5.44 5.70 -13.88
C THR A 148 6.86 6.20 -14.12
N MET A 149 7.89 5.44 -13.75
CA MET A 149 9.30 5.80 -13.96
C MET A 149 9.60 6.07 -15.42
N LYS A 150 9.21 5.16 -16.32
CA LYS A 150 9.42 5.31 -17.77
C LYS A 150 8.81 6.60 -18.33
N GLU A 151 7.64 6.99 -17.83
CA GLU A 151 6.98 8.22 -18.26
C GLU A 151 7.76 9.47 -17.82
N PHE A 152 8.39 9.46 -16.64
CA PHE A 152 9.24 10.56 -16.18
C PHE A 152 10.60 10.59 -16.89
N GLU A 153 11.25 9.43 -17.08
CA GLU A 153 12.50 9.30 -17.83
C GLU A 153 12.35 9.82 -19.26
N ALA A 154 11.34 9.35 -20.00
CA ALA A 154 11.08 9.76 -21.38
C ALA A 154 10.81 11.27 -21.53
N ARG A 155 10.40 11.95 -20.46
CA ARG A 155 10.17 13.40 -20.44
C ARG A 155 11.42 14.19 -20.06
N SER A 156 12.21 13.66 -19.14
CA SER A 156 13.53 14.19 -18.80
C SER A 156 14.40 14.22 -20.06
N GLU A 157 14.46 13.10 -20.80
CA GLU A 157 15.18 12.99 -22.08
C GLU A 157 14.73 14.03 -23.12
N LYS A 158 13.43 14.36 -23.14
CA LYS A 158 12.84 15.33 -24.06
C LYS A 158 12.94 16.78 -23.58
N ASN A 159 13.62 17.04 -22.45
CA ASN A 159 13.70 18.36 -21.80
C ASN A 159 12.34 19.01 -21.53
N LEU A 160 11.30 18.21 -21.25
CA LEU A 160 9.96 18.70 -20.91
C LEU A 160 9.86 19.15 -19.43
N VAL A 161 10.97 19.65 -18.88
CA VAL A 161 11.21 19.95 -17.44
C VAL A 161 10.35 21.12 -16.91
N SER A 162 9.61 21.81 -17.78
CA SER A 162 8.75 22.94 -17.42
C SER A 162 7.36 22.55 -16.91
N VAL A 163 7.01 21.25 -16.93
CA VAL A 163 5.68 20.78 -16.52
C VAL A 163 5.60 20.73 -15.00
N ASN A 164 5.09 21.77 -14.33
CA ASN A 164 4.99 21.77 -12.86
C ASN A 164 4.04 20.71 -12.27
N LYS A 165 3.15 20.14 -13.08
CA LYS A 165 2.10 19.25 -12.59
C LYS A 165 1.54 18.34 -13.66
N MET A 166 1.18 17.11 -13.28
CA MET A 166 0.54 16.14 -14.16
C MET A 166 -0.73 15.56 -13.56
N TYR A 167 -1.69 15.25 -14.44
CA TYR A 167 -2.85 14.42 -14.15
C TYR A 167 -2.93 13.31 -15.20
N LEU A 168 -2.98 12.05 -14.77
CA LEU A 168 -3.21 10.91 -15.64
C LEU A 168 -4.39 10.10 -15.11
N GLU A 169 -5.17 9.52 -16.01
CA GLU A 169 -6.18 8.52 -15.70
C GLU A 169 -5.82 7.25 -16.45
N LEU A 170 -5.74 6.14 -15.72
CA LEU A 170 -5.44 4.82 -16.27
C LEU A 170 -6.70 4.16 -16.85
N GLU A 171 -6.52 3.09 -17.62
CA GLU A 171 -7.64 2.32 -18.19
C GLU A 171 -8.59 1.75 -17.12
N ASN A 172 -8.06 1.44 -15.93
CA ASN A 172 -8.85 0.98 -14.79
C ASN A 172 -9.51 2.13 -14.00
N ASN A 173 -9.48 3.36 -14.53
CA ASN A 173 -9.96 4.62 -13.96
C ASN A 173 -9.23 5.09 -12.68
N GLN A 174 -8.18 4.41 -12.23
CA GLN A 174 -7.29 4.96 -11.21
C GLN A 174 -6.57 6.18 -11.77
N LYS A 175 -6.17 7.09 -10.88
CA LYS A 175 -5.65 8.40 -11.29
C LYS A 175 -4.30 8.65 -10.68
N PHE A 176 -3.42 9.31 -11.44
CA PHE A 176 -2.14 9.80 -10.95
C PHE A 176 -2.16 11.31 -10.95
N ILE A 177 -1.69 11.89 -9.85
CA ILE A 177 -1.39 13.31 -9.78
C ILE A 177 0.06 13.42 -9.38
N SER A 178 0.86 14.12 -10.19
CA SER A 178 2.21 14.50 -9.80
C SER A 178 2.32 15.99 -9.63
N ASN A 179 3.21 16.42 -8.75
CA ASN A 179 3.56 17.81 -8.57
C ASN A 179 5.05 17.95 -8.27
N PHE A 180 5.68 18.93 -8.89
CA PHE A 180 7.07 19.26 -8.60
C PHE A 180 7.16 19.97 -7.25
N MET A 181 8.20 19.64 -6.49
CA MET A 181 8.50 20.30 -5.24
C MET A 181 10.00 20.40 -5.01
N GLU A 182 10.39 21.30 -4.12
CA GLU A 182 11.78 21.52 -3.74
C GLU A 182 11.90 21.43 -2.21
N ILE A 183 12.86 20.64 -1.73
CA ILE A 183 13.18 20.50 -0.31
C ILE A 183 14.69 20.70 -0.20
N ASN A 184 15.13 21.68 0.60
CA ASN A 184 16.54 22.01 0.82
C ASN A 184 17.35 22.20 -0.48
N GLY A 185 16.77 22.82 -1.51
CA GLY A 185 17.45 23.06 -2.80
C GLY A 185 17.44 21.86 -3.76
N ILE A 186 16.92 20.71 -3.34
CA ILE A 186 16.81 19.52 -4.18
C ILE A 186 15.38 19.41 -4.70
N LYS A 187 15.25 19.18 -6.01
CA LYS A 187 13.98 19.10 -6.72
C LYS A 187 13.52 17.66 -6.86
N PHE A 188 12.23 17.44 -6.61
CA PHE A 188 11.61 16.13 -6.64
C PHE A 188 10.24 16.19 -7.30
N ASN A 189 9.79 15.02 -7.79
CA ASN A 189 8.42 14.75 -8.20
C ASN A 189 7.71 14.01 -7.07
N LEU A 190 6.68 14.64 -6.50
CA LEU A 190 5.75 13.97 -5.60
C LEU A 190 4.56 13.46 -6.39
N ILE A 191 4.21 12.18 -6.20
CA ILE A 191 3.18 11.50 -6.98
C ILE A 191 2.19 10.83 -6.02
N LEU A 192 0.91 11.00 -6.29
CA LEU A 192 -0.18 10.28 -5.64
C LEU A 192 -0.90 9.39 -6.65
N MET A 193 -1.10 8.14 -6.27
CA MET A 193 -2.00 7.21 -6.94
C MET A 193 -3.35 7.23 -6.21
N LEU A 194 -4.42 7.41 -6.96
CA LEU A 194 -5.75 7.61 -6.44
C LEU A 194 -6.69 6.52 -6.94
N SER A 195 -7.67 6.19 -6.10
CA SER A 195 -8.69 5.22 -6.45
C SER A 195 -9.58 5.75 -7.57
N PHE A 196 -10.22 4.83 -8.29
CA PHE A 196 -11.18 5.17 -9.35
C PHE A 196 -12.35 6.04 -8.85
N ARG A 197 -12.63 6.02 -7.54
CA ARG A 197 -13.69 6.80 -6.89
C ARG A 197 -13.26 8.23 -6.61
N CYS A 198 -11.97 8.49 -6.48
CA CYS A 198 -11.44 9.81 -6.17
C CYS A 198 -11.44 10.69 -7.42
N LYS A 199 -12.13 11.83 -7.35
CA LYS A 199 -12.11 12.83 -8.44
C LYS A 199 -10.80 13.61 -8.39
N PHE A 200 -10.29 14.04 -9.55
CA PHE A 200 -9.05 14.84 -9.62
C PHE A 200 -9.05 16.09 -8.71
N GLY A 201 -10.20 16.73 -8.52
CA GLY A 201 -10.34 17.86 -7.59
C GLY A 201 -10.01 17.50 -6.14
N MET A 202 -10.48 16.34 -5.67
CA MET A 202 -10.17 15.81 -4.33
C MET A 202 -8.73 15.34 -4.23
N GLY A 203 -8.24 14.62 -5.23
CA GLY A 203 -6.84 14.24 -5.32
C GLY A 203 -5.89 15.45 -5.27
N ASN A 204 -6.27 16.55 -5.92
CA ASN A 204 -5.51 17.80 -5.89
C ASN A 204 -5.56 18.47 -4.51
N LEU A 205 -6.66 18.34 -3.77
CA LEU A 205 -6.71 18.79 -2.37
C LEU A 205 -5.72 18.01 -1.52
N HIS A 206 -5.75 16.66 -1.61
CA HIS A 206 -4.79 15.79 -0.92
C HIS A 206 -3.34 16.15 -1.24
N MET A 207 -3.01 16.30 -2.53
CA MET A 207 -1.68 16.71 -2.97
C MET A 207 -1.26 18.07 -2.37
N ARG A 208 -2.13 19.07 -2.39
CA ARG A 208 -1.82 20.40 -1.83
C ARG A 208 -1.63 20.36 -0.32
N ASP A 209 -2.43 19.60 0.39
CA ASP A 209 -2.33 19.47 1.84
C ASP A 209 -1.06 18.72 2.24
N LEU A 210 -0.68 17.69 1.49
CA LEU A 210 0.57 16.97 1.67
C LEU A 210 1.79 17.88 1.44
N ILE A 211 1.82 18.64 0.33
CA ILE A 211 2.90 19.61 0.06
C ILE A 211 2.99 20.67 1.17
N LYS A 212 1.86 21.19 1.64
CA LYS A 212 1.84 22.14 2.77
C LYS A 212 2.39 21.54 4.05
N LYS A 213 2.12 20.26 4.32
CA LYS A 213 2.66 19.55 5.51
C LYS A 213 4.16 19.34 5.36
N ILE A 214 4.63 18.91 4.19
CA ILE A 214 6.05 18.71 3.92
C ILE A 214 6.81 20.04 4.01
N GLY A 215 6.29 21.12 3.43
CA GLY A 215 6.93 22.45 3.51
C GLY A 215 6.99 23.06 4.93
N LYS A 216 6.34 22.45 5.92
CA LYS A 216 6.47 22.81 7.34
C LYS A 216 7.54 22.01 8.08
N ILE A 217 8.02 20.91 7.50
CA ILE A 217 9.15 20.16 8.03
C ILE A 217 10.40 21.00 7.73
N LYS A 218 11.00 21.55 8.78
CA LYS A 218 12.29 22.25 8.73
C LYS A 218 13.30 21.44 9.51
#